data_AF-A0A957FGA8-F1
#
_entry.id   AF-A0A957FGA8-F1
#
_cell.length_a   1.000
_cell.length_b   1.000
_cell.length_c   1.000
_cell.angle_alpha   90.00
_cell.angle_beta   90.00
_cell.angle_gamma   90.00
#
_symmetry.space_group_name_H-M   'P 1'
#
loop_
_entity.id
_entity.type
_entity.pdbx_description
1 polymer ?
#
loop_
_entity_poly.entity_id
_entity_poly.type
_entity_poly.pdbx_seq_one_letter_code
_entity_poly.pdbx_strand_id
1 'polypeptide(L)'
;VTVDLPDTAVSAHTQHRLTASALAGGPIRANTSILANEHWDDLLPISTHGRSAYGSYYTEVSGGQRPVTHPDDDNKRREVLQWLDEADYLMISSQRAIWHLPRLPLTYPMMIAYYRALFDGSLGFELVAEFHATHQVGPLYVSDTAGRVGWGSPPQIGWPAPPEWAAEEAFSVYDHPPVWIFRKTAAYSHDKAAQLLGSINLAQPIVMNPLEATQAPNGLLLPADEWQTQRANGTFSRLFAVDGPLNQNPTLAAVVWWLAVVALGWLAFPIAFVVFRGLPDRGYALARILALLFISYFGWLLASYDVLPHTRGTLLLGTLLMGLVSLALFVRHRRVLAAWVGANLGTIAVVEALGVLLYLLMIGIRLGNPDLWDVIWGGEKPMDLAYFTAVLKSTTFPPYDPWFAGGYINYYYYGFVYVGSLTKLLGIMPTLAYNLILPMLFSFFGAGVYSLAYNLIAANLPSRAAGAISNLQTRASRFTLHRPAIAGGLVATTLAVLLGNLAQVGVLLQAWSKAGNPALADVPLVGPLMQTLDGGIKLLGGTPAPIYPGDWFWLASRAINVNPGETQPITEFPFFTFLYGDLHAHMIALPLTLLALGWAISLAL
;
A
#
# COMPACT_ATOMS: atom_id res chain seq x y z
N VAL A 1 -18.05 -15.53 -44.83
CA VAL A 1 -16.77 -15.93 -45.44
C VAL A 1 -15.71 -15.07 -44.82
N THR A 2 -14.83 -15.65 -44.02
CA THR A 2 -13.62 -14.96 -43.58
C THR A 2 -12.66 -14.98 -44.75
N VAL A 3 -12.26 -13.81 -45.24
CA VAL A 3 -11.28 -13.69 -46.32
C VAL A 3 -9.99 -13.25 -45.66
N ASP A 4 -9.05 -14.17 -45.49
CA ASP A 4 -7.71 -13.83 -45.02
C ASP A 4 -7.04 -12.97 -46.10
N LEU A 5 -6.68 -11.75 -45.73
CA LEU A 5 -5.93 -10.88 -46.62
C LEU A 5 -4.48 -11.38 -46.66
N PRO A 6 -3.86 -11.48 -47.84
CA PRO A 6 -2.44 -11.83 -47.92
C PRO A 6 -1.62 -10.75 -47.21
N ASP A 7 -0.53 -11.16 -46.56
CA ASP A 7 0.44 -10.25 -45.97
C ASP A 7 0.90 -9.22 -47.01
N THR A 8 0.42 -7.99 -46.85
CA THR A 8 0.64 -6.90 -47.81
C THR A 8 1.42 -5.81 -47.11
N ALA A 9 2.68 -5.61 -47.54
CA ALA A 9 3.50 -4.53 -47.04
C ALA A 9 2.88 -3.16 -47.42
N VAL A 10 2.51 -2.38 -46.41
CA VAL A 10 1.96 -1.02 -46.57
C VAL A 10 2.96 0.01 -46.03
N SER A 11 3.08 1.16 -46.71
CA SER A 11 3.93 2.26 -46.24
C SER A 11 3.21 3.10 -45.19
N ALA A 12 3.93 3.49 -44.12
CA ALA A 12 3.40 4.10 -42.90
C ALA A 12 2.78 5.51 -43.09
N HIS A 13 2.88 6.10 -44.29
CA HIS A 13 2.43 7.48 -44.55
C HIS A 13 1.59 7.63 -45.83
N THR A 14 1.10 6.52 -46.39
CA THR A 14 0.19 6.54 -47.53
C THR A 14 -1.19 6.03 -47.13
N GLN A 15 -2.24 6.66 -47.67
CA GLN A 15 -3.60 6.13 -47.51
C GLN A 15 -3.75 4.90 -48.40
N HIS A 16 -4.07 3.78 -47.78
CA HIS A 16 -4.40 2.54 -48.46
C HIS A 16 -5.91 2.33 -48.41
N ARG A 17 -6.50 1.84 -49.50
CA ARG A 17 -7.93 1.56 -49.59
C ARG A 17 -8.16 0.08 -49.85
N LEU A 18 -8.87 -0.57 -48.93
CA LEU A 18 -9.43 -1.89 -49.16
C LEU A 18 -10.81 -1.75 -49.79
N THR A 19 -11.06 -2.44 -50.90
CA THR A 19 -12.39 -2.48 -51.54
C THR A 19 -12.89 -3.91 -51.56
N ALA A 20 -14.06 -4.13 -50.96
CA ALA A 20 -14.76 -5.41 -50.99
C ALA A 20 -16.05 -5.24 -51.81
N SER A 21 -16.30 -6.14 -52.77
CA SER A 21 -17.51 -6.15 -53.60
C SER A 21 -18.11 -7.55 -53.67
N ALA A 22 -19.44 -7.65 -53.58
CA ALA A 22 -20.16 -8.90 -53.79
C ALA A 22 -20.47 -9.03 -55.28
N LEU A 23 -19.97 -10.09 -55.91
CA LEU A 23 -20.14 -10.32 -57.35
C LEU A 23 -21.55 -10.85 -57.71
N ALA A 24 -22.27 -11.42 -56.74
CA ALA A 24 -23.68 -11.80 -56.82
C ALA A 24 -24.26 -11.96 -55.39
N GLY A 25 -25.57 -11.74 -55.19
CA GLY A 25 -26.27 -11.95 -53.91
C GLY A 25 -26.73 -10.67 -53.20
N GLY A 26 -27.00 -10.79 -51.89
CA GLY A 26 -27.47 -9.71 -51.01
C GLY A 26 -26.37 -8.76 -50.50
N PRO A 27 -26.71 -7.82 -49.59
CA PRO A 27 -25.76 -6.81 -49.09
C PRO A 27 -24.57 -7.43 -48.33
N ILE A 28 -23.37 -6.86 -48.50
CA ILE A 28 -22.18 -7.23 -47.71
C ILE A 28 -22.35 -6.63 -46.30
N ARG A 29 -22.37 -7.48 -45.27
CA ARG A 29 -22.14 -7.06 -43.89
C ARG A 29 -20.69 -7.36 -43.52
N ALA A 30 -19.93 -6.31 -43.27
CA ALA A 30 -18.63 -6.40 -42.61
C ALA A 30 -18.85 -6.24 -41.11
N ASN A 31 -18.48 -7.25 -40.35
CA ASN A 31 -18.48 -7.20 -38.89
C ASN A 31 -17.02 -7.21 -38.43
N THR A 32 -16.78 -6.67 -37.25
CA THR A 32 -15.50 -6.82 -36.55
C THR A 32 -15.62 -7.87 -35.45
N SER A 33 -14.50 -8.22 -34.81
CA SER A 33 -14.47 -9.11 -33.67
C SER A 33 -15.26 -8.54 -32.50
N ILE A 34 -16.10 -9.40 -31.92
CA ILE A 34 -16.88 -9.10 -30.73
C ILE A 34 -16.09 -9.55 -29.51
N LEU A 35 -15.80 -8.63 -28.59
CA LEU A 35 -14.97 -8.90 -27.42
C LEU A 35 -15.83 -8.89 -26.15
N ALA A 36 -15.61 -9.85 -25.26
CA ALA A 36 -16.12 -9.80 -23.90
C ALA A 36 -14.98 -9.47 -22.93
N ASN A 37 -15.21 -8.50 -22.05
CA ASN A 37 -14.30 -8.12 -20.98
C ASN A 37 -15.04 -8.23 -19.67
N GLU A 38 -14.35 -8.60 -18.60
CA GLU A 38 -14.95 -8.69 -17.27
C GLU A 38 -15.16 -7.30 -16.66
N HIS A 39 -16.21 -7.18 -15.86
CA HIS A 39 -16.50 -5.97 -15.07
C HIS A 39 -15.50 -5.87 -13.91
N TRP A 40 -15.05 -4.65 -13.61
CA TRP A 40 -13.92 -4.32 -12.71
C TRP A 40 -12.51 -4.59 -13.27
N ASP A 41 -12.42 -5.07 -14.50
CA ASP A 41 -11.18 -5.25 -15.25
C ASP A 41 -10.97 -4.10 -16.25
N ASP A 42 -9.72 -3.90 -16.67
CA ASP A 42 -9.39 -2.94 -17.71
C ASP A 42 -9.90 -3.42 -19.08
N LEU A 43 -10.52 -2.52 -19.84
CA LEU A 43 -11.00 -2.82 -21.19
C LEU A 43 -9.83 -3.04 -22.15
N LEU A 44 -9.72 -4.24 -22.70
CA LEU A 44 -8.70 -4.59 -23.68
C LEU A 44 -9.32 -4.84 -25.07
N PRO A 45 -8.82 -4.21 -26.14
CA PRO A 45 -7.66 -3.34 -26.17
C PRO A 45 -7.96 -1.91 -25.72
N ILE A 46 -6.97 -1.26 -25.12
CA ILE A 46 -7.04 0.16 -24.75
C ILE A 46 -7.06 1.06 -25.99
N SER A 47 -7.72 2.20 -25.88
CA SER A 47 -7.73 3.22 -26.93
C SER A 47 -6.36 3.90 -27.05
N THR A 48 -5.78 3.96 -28.26
CA THR A 48 -4.46 4.56 -28.49
C THR A 48 -4.52 5.65 -29.57
N HIS A 49 -3.60 6.62 -29.50
CA HIS A 49 -3.48 7.70 -30.49
C HIS A 49 -4.79 8.50 -30.73
N GLY A 50 -5.59 8.67 -29.68
CA GLY A 50 -6.87 9.37 -29.75
C GLY A 50 -7.97 8.61 -30.51
N ARG A 51 -7.78 7.32 -30.82
CA ARG A 51 -8.77 6.48 -31.50
C ARG A 51 -9.38 5.50 -30.52
N SER A 52 -10.71 5.48 -30.45
CA SER A 52 -11.45 4.53 -29.63
C SER A 52 -11.28 3.11 -30.16
N ALA A 53 -10.82 2.19 -29.32
CA ALA A 53 -10.75 0.77 -29.67
C ALA A 53 -12.13 0.22 -30.06
N TYR A 54 -13.14 0.49 -29.24
CA TYR A 54 -14.50 -0.02 -29.37
C TYR A 54 -15.43 0.83 -30.26
N GLY A 55 -14.98 2.02 -30.65
CA GLY A 55 -15.69 2.87 -31.61
C GLY A 55 -15.16 2.79 -33.04
N SER A 56 -13.98 2.21 -33.24
CA SER A 56 -13.30 2.21 -34.56
C SER A 56 -12.87 0.84 -35.04
N TYR A 57 -12.60 -0.12 -34.14
CA TYR A 57 -11.93 -1.36 -34.51
C TYR A 57 -12.63 -2.61 -33.97
N TYR A 58 -13.22 -2.55 -32.78
CA TYR A 58 -13.84 -3.70 -32.11
C TYR A 58 -15.25 -3.36 -31.66
N THR A 59 -16.02 -4.37 -31.27
CA THR A 59 -17.35 -4.18 -30.67
C THR A 59 -17.41 -5.01 -29.40
N GLU A 60 -18.07 -4.49 -28.36
CA GLU A 60 -18.32 -5.28 -27.16
C GLU A 60 -19.52 -6.20 -27.35
N VAL A 61 -19.55 -7.28 -26.60
CA VAL A 61 -20.78 -8.06 -26.39
C VAL A 61 -21.92 -7.16 -25.90
N SER A 62 -23.15 -7.54 -26.23
CA SER A 62 -24.36 -6.80 -25.86
C SER A 62 -24.44 -6.60 -24.36
N GLY A 63 -24.59 -5.34 -23.92
CA GLY A 63 -24.64 -4.96 -22.50
C GLY A 63 -23.29 -4.54 -21.87
N GLY A 64 -22.18 -4.53 -22.62
CA GLY A 64 -20.89 -3.99 -22.16
C GLY A 64 -20.00 -4.98 -21.39
N GLN A 65 -19.36 -4.56 -20.30
CA GLN A 65 -18.54 -5.44 -19.46
C GLN A 65 -19.37 -6.52 -18.73
N ARG A 66 -18.75 -7.67 -18.47
CA ARG A 66 -19.40 -8.88 -17.95
C ARG A 66 -19.42 -8.90 -16.42
N PRO A 67 -20.59 -8.89 -15.77
CA PRO A 67 -20.70 -8.77 -14.31
C PRO A 67 -20.41 -10.11 -13.60
N VAL A 68 -19.19 -10.62 -13.77
CA VAL A 68 -18.75 -11.91 -13.23
C VAL A 68 -18.71 -11.94 -11.69
N THR A 69 -18.67 -10.79 -11.04
CA THR A 69 -18.59 -10.65 -9.57
C THR A 69 -19.94 -10.60 -8.86
N HIS A 70 -21.06 -10.52 -9.58
CA HIS A 70 -22.37 -10.73 -8.95
C HIS A 70 -22.54 -12.20 -8.56
N PRO A 71 -23.27 -12.53 -7.48
CA PRO A 71 -23.54 -13.91 -7.14
C PRO A 71 -24.13 -14.73 -8.28
N ASP A 72 -23.83 -16.02 -8.30
CA ASP A 72 -24.37 -16.89 -9.35
C ASP A 72 -25.87 -17.10 -9.17
N ASP A 73 -26.64 -16.80 -10.22
CA ASP A 73 -28.08 -17.07 -10.31
C ASP A 73 -28.46 -17.44 -11.76
N ASP A 74 -29.74 -17.77 -11.98
CA ASP A 74 -30.22 -18.13 -13.32
C ASP A 74 -30.21 -16.95 -14.30
N ASN A 75 -30.26 -15.70 -13.81
CA ASN A 75 -30.15 -14.51 -14.67
C ASN A 75 -28.73 -14.41 -15.23
N LYS A 76 -27.74 -14.45 -14.34
CA LYS A 76 -26.32 -14.46 -14.67
C LYS A 76 -25.98 -15.64 -15.57
N ARG A 77 -26.55 -16.83 -15.35
CA ARG A 77 -26.35 -17.97 -16.27
C ARG A 77 -26.79 -17.63 -17.70
N ARG A 78 -27.96 -17.00 -17.87
CA ARG A 78 -28.45 -16.58 -19.20
C ARG A 78 -27.54 -15.53 -19.82
N GLU A 79 -27.09 -14.56 -19.03
CA GLU A 79 -26.12 -13.56 -19.49
C GLU A 79 -24.80 -14.22 -19.92
N VAL A 80 -24.29 -15.18 -19.13
CA VAL A 80 -23.07 -15.93 -19.43
C VAL A 80 -23.20 -16.65 -20.77
N LEU A 81 -24.29 -17.39 -20.96
CA LEU A 81 -24.54 -18.09 -22.22
C LEU A 81 -24.66 -17.12 -23.39
N GLN A 82 -25.38 -16.00 -23.20
CA GLN A 82 -25.53 -14.99 -24.23
C GLN A 82 -24.18 -14.41 -24.66
N TRP A 83 -23.32 -13.99 -23.72
CA TRP A 83 -22.03 -13.43 -24.08
C TRP A 83 -21.08 -14.48 -24.64
N LEU A 84 -21.19 -15.73 -24.20
CA LEU A 84 -20.44 -16.84 -24.77
C LEU A 84 -20.86 -17.11 -26.21
N ASP A 85 -22.14 -16.96 -26.54
CA ASP A 85 -22.65 -17.07 -27.91
C ASP A 85 -22.19 -15.91 -28.80
N GLU A 86 -22.17 -14.70 -28.27
CA GLU A 86 -21.81 -13.48 -29.01
C GLU A 86 -20.29 -13.30 -29.20
N ALA A 87 -19.47 -13.58 -28.17
CA ALA A 87 -18.06 -13.18 -28.15
C ALA A 87 -17.17 -14.01 -29.09
N ASP A 88 -16.38 -13.36 -29.93
CA ASP A 88 -15.29 -14.02 -30.67
C ASP A 88 -14.05 -14.21 -29.78
N TYR A 89 -13.85 -13.29 -28.83
CA TYR A 89 -12.76 -13.33 -27.87
C TYR A 89 -13.23 -13.00 -26.46
N LEU A 90 -12.64 -13.68 -25.47
CA LEU A 90 -12.79 -13.38 -24.06
C LEU A 90 -11.47 -12.80 -23.54
N MET A 91 -11.55 -11.61 -22.98
CA MET A 91 -10.42 -10.85 -22.44
C MET A 91 -10.50 -10.87 -20.92
N ILE A 92 -9.48 -11.45 -20.28
CA ILE A 92 -9.28 -11.40 -18.83
C ILE A 92 -8.02 -10.55 -18.63
N SER A 93 -8.19 -9.30 -18.20
CA SER A 93 -7.08 -8.34 -18.12
C SER A 93 -6.41 -8.32 -16.76
N SER A 94 -6.98 -9.00 -15.77
CA SER A 94 -6.33 -9.27 -14.49
C SER A 94 -6.83 -10.54 -13.80
N GLN A 95 -6.18 -10.87 -12.69
CA GLN A 95 -6.54 -11.95 -11.79
C GLN A 95 -7.75 -11.67 -10.87
N ARG A 96 -8.27 -10.43 -10.86
CA ARG A 96 -9.24 -9.93 -9.85
C ARG A 96 -10.43 -10.85 -9.63
N ALA A 97 -11.05 -11.35 -10.69
CA ALA A 97 -12.19 -12.27 -10.56
C ALA A 97 -11.72 -13.73 -10.46
N ILE A 98 -10.81 -14.15 -11.34
CA ILE A 98 -10.44 -15.56 -11.48
C ILE A 98 -9.80 -16.15 -10.22
N TRP A 99 -9.15 -15.36 -9.36
CA TRP A 99 -8.47 -15.85 -8.15
C TRP A 99 -9.22 -15.52 -6.86
N HIS A 100 -10.07 -14.49 -6.84
CA HIS A 100 -10.91 -14.17 -5.69
C HIS A 100 -12.19 -15.02 -5.64
N LEU A 101 -12.91 -15.17 -6.75
CA LEU A 101 -14.20 -15.88 -6.76
C LEU A 101 -14.09 -17.35 -6.27
N PRO A 102 -13.02 -18.11 -6.57
CA PRO A 102 -12.86 -19.47 -6.06
C PRO A 102 -12.73 -19.58 -4.54
N ARG A 103 -12.42 -18.48 -3.84
CA ARG A 103 -12.38 -18.42 -2.37
C ARG A 103 -13.79 -18.45 -1.76
N LEU A 104 -14.83 -18.22 -2.56
CA LEU A 104 -16.23 -18.22 -2.16
C LEU A 104 -17.03 -19.26 -2.98
N PRO A 105 -16.71 -20.56 -2.88
CA PRO A 105 -17.28 -21.59 -3.76
C PRO A 105 -18.79 -21.80 -3.55
N LEU A 106 -19.32 -21.42 -2.39
CA LEU A 106 -20.76 -21.45 -2.13
C LEU A 106 -21.52 -20.30 -2.81
N THR A 107 -20.84 -19.23 -3.19
CA THR A 107 -21.45 -18.06 -3.86
C THR A 107 -21.23 -18.09 -5.37
N TYR A 108 -20.09 -18.62 -5.82
CA TYR A 108 -19.68 -18.63 -7.24
C TYR A 108 -19.42 -20.02 -7.86
N PRO A 109 -20.25 -21.05 -7.60
CA PRO A 109 -20.00 -22.40 -8.10
C PRO A 109 -20.01 -22.49 -9.65
N MET A 110 -20.82 -21.67 -10.33
CA MET A 110 -20.89 -21.64 -11.79
C MET A 110 -19.71 -20.90 -12.39
N MET A 111 -19.28 -19.77 -11.82
CA MET A 111 -18.08 -19.08 -12.34
C MET A 111 -16.81 -19.93 -12.17
N ILE A 112 -16.70 -20.70 -11.08
CA ILE A 112 -15.62 -21.68 -10.89
C ILE A 112 -15.62 -22.73 -12.00
N ALA A 113 -16.80 -23.26 -12.36
CA ALA A 113 -16.94 -24.22 -13.45
C ALA A 113 -16.62 -23.58 -14.81
N TYR A 114 -17.07 -22.34 -15.03
CA TYR A 114 -16.76 -21.55 -16.22
C TYR A 114 -15.25 -21.34 -16.41
N TYR A 115 -14.53 -20.85 -15.40
CA TYR A 115 -13.08 -20.61 -15.53
C TYR A 115 -12.31 -21.91 -15.71
N ARG A 116 -12.68 -22.98 -14.99
CA ARG A 116 -12.09 -24.29 -15.21
C ARG A 116 -12.24 -24.73 -16.68
N ALA A 117 -13.47 -24.65 -17.21
CA ALA A 117 -13.77 -25.07 -18.58
C ALA A 117 -13.15 -24.15 -19.64
N LEU A 118 -12.97 -22.87 -19.32
CA LEU A 118 -12.31 -21.90 -20.17
C LEU A 118 -10.81 -22.21 -20.29
N PHE A 119 -10.12 -22.43 -19.17
CA PHE A 119 -8.68 -22.70 -19.14
C PHE A 119 -8.32 -24.12 -19.60
N ASP A 120 -9.18 -25.11 -19.42
CA ASP A 120 -8.97 -26.47 -19.95
C ASP A 120 -9.45 -26.64 -21.42
N GLY A 121 -10.08 -25.60 -21.98
CA GLY A 121 -10.58 -25.54 -23.35
C GLY A 121 -11.89 -26.30 -23.61
N SER A 122 -12.45 -26.99 -22.62
CA SER A 122 -13.71 -27.74 -22.77
C SER A 122 -14.93 -26.85 -23.06
N LEU A 123 -14.84 -25.55 -22.76
CA LEU A 123 -15.85 -24.55 -23.15
C LEU A 123 -15.85 -24.25 -24.66
N GLY A 124 -14.86 -24.72 -25.42
CA GLY A 124 -14.72 -24.45 -26.85
C GLY A 124 -13.97 -23.14 -27.16
N PHE A 125 -13.21 -22.64 -26.19
CA PHE A 125 -12.31 -21.52 -26.34
C PHE A 125 -10.86 -21.98 -26.16
N GLU A 126 -9.93 -21.37 -26.87
CA GLU A 126 -8.49 -21.66 -26.75
C GLU A 126 -7.74 -20.41 -26.29
N LEU A 127 -6.75 -20.58 -25.40
CA LEU A 127 -5.87 -19.49 -24.98
C LEU A 127 -4.93 -19.14 -26.15
N VAL A 128 -5.11 -17.96 -26.74
CA VAL A 128 -4.31 -17.51 -27.91
C VAL A 128 -3.21 -16.53 -27.53
N ALA A 129 -3.32 -15.87 -26.37
CA ALA A 129 -2.25 -15.03 -25.84
C ALA A 129 -2.31 -14.97 -24.31
N GLU A 130 -1.13 -14.94 -23.70
CA GLU A 130 -0.92 -14.70 -22.28
C GLU A 130 0.18 -13.65 -22.13
N PHE A 131 -0.05 -12.64 -21.30
CA PHE A 131 0.94 -11.62 -20.98
C PHE A 131 1.12 -11.55 -19.47
N HIS A 132 2.35 -11.70 -19.01
CA HIS A 132 2.68 -11.49 -17.61
C HIS A 132 4.15 -11.10 -17.50
N ALA A 133 4.47 -10.23 -16.53
CA ALA A 133 5.84 -9.87 -16.24
C ALA A 133 6.35 -10.73 -15.09
N THR A 134 7.36 -11.55 -15.35
CA THR A 134 8.08 -12.31 -14.31
C THR A 134 9.49 -11.74 -14.18
N HIS A 135 9.98 -11.59 -12.95
CA HIS A 135 11.34 -11.16 -12.71
C HIS A 135 12.33 -12.20 -13.25
N GLN A 136 13.28 -11.79 -14.11
CA GLN A 136 14.25 -12.69 -14.73
C GLN A 136 15.69 -12.27 -14.43
N VAL A 137 16.49 -13.21 -13.91
CA VAL A 137 17.93 -13.05 -13.68
C VAL A 137 18.67 -14.18 -14.39
N GLY A 138 19.18 -13.90 -15.60
CA GLY A 138 19.76 -14.92 -16.45
C GLY A 138 18.72 -16.01 -16.83
N PRO A 139 18.99 -17.30 -16.60
CA PRO A 139 18.02 -18.37 -16.82
C PRO A 139 17.00 -18.53 -15.67
N LEU A 140 17.19 -17.86 -14.54
CA LEU A 140 16.28 -17.94 -13.39
C LEU A 140 15.11 -16.97 -13.57
N TYR A 141 13.90 -17.49 -13.46
CA TYR A 141 12.66 -16.73 -13.36
C TYR A 141 12.13 -16.80 -11.92
N VAL A 142 11.74 -15.66 -11.37
CA VAL A 142 11.14 -15.52 -10.03
C VAL A 142 9.80 -14.84 -10.20
N SER A 143 8.71 -15.59 -10.03
CA SER A 143 7.35 -15.07 -10.13
C SER A 143 6.78 -14.89 -8.73
N ASP A 144 6.69 -13.64 -8.31
CA ASP A 144 5.95 -13.20 -7.13
C ASP A 144 4.44 -13.41 -7.31
N THR A 145 3.93 -13.18 -8.52
CA THR A 145 2.55 -13.47 -8.91
C THR A 145 2.18 -14.96 -8.73
N ALA A 146 3.05 -15.89 -9.15
CA ALA A 146 2.80 -17.33 -9.01
C ALA A 146 3.28 -17.94 -7.68
N GLY A 147 4.10 -17.21 -6.91
CA GLY A 147 4.81 -17.74 -5.75
C GLY A 147 5.79 -18.86 -6.11
N ARG A 148 6.41 -18.81 -7.30
CA ARG A 148 7.22 -19.90 -7.86
C ARG A 148 8.46 -19.39 -8.56
N VAL A 149 9.46 -20.27 -8.66
CA VAL A 149 10.67 -20.05 -9.46
C VAL A 149 10.72 -21.02 -10.64
N GLY A 150 11.24 -20.56 -11.77
CA GLY A 150 11.45 -21.34 -12.99
C GLY A 150 12.88 -21.23 -13.48
N TRP A 151 13.37 -22.24 -14.19
CA TRP A 151 14.70 -22.23 -14.81
C TRP A 151 14.58 -22.48 -16.31
N GLY A 152 15.06 -21.54 -17.13
CA GLY A 152 14.97 -21.57 -18.59
C GLY A 152 13.62 -21.13 -19.15
N SER A 153 12.56 -21.12 -18.34
CA SER A 153 11.22 -20.64 -18.70
C SER A 153 10.49 -20.04 -17.48
N PRO A 154 9.58 -19.07 -17.69
CA PRO A 154 8.76 -18.53 -16.59
C PRO A 154 7.82 -19.60 -16.00
N PRO A 155 7.51 -19.54 -14.70
CA PRO A 155 6.47 -20.37 -14.10
C PRO A 155 5.12 -20.16 -14.77
N GLN A 156 4.34 -21.24 -14.90
CA GLN A 156 2.96 -21.14 -15.37
C GLN A 156 2.09 -20.38 -14.37
N ILE A 157 1.20 -19.55 -14.92
CA ILE A 157 0.17 -18.80 -14.22
C ILE A 157 -1.20 -19.10 -14.84
N GLY A 158 -2.28 -18.76 -14.17
CA GLY A 158 -3.64 -18.97 -14.67
C GLY A 158 -4.52 -19.65 -13.65
N TRP A 159 -5.29 -20.62 -14.09
CA TRP A 159 -6.19 -21.41 -13.24
C TRP A 159 -5.55 -22.74 -12.81
N PRO A 160 -5.68 -23.16 -11.53
CA PRO A 160 -6.31 -22.46 -10.40
C PRO A 160 -5.40 -21.37 -9.80
N ALA A 161 -5.95 -20.61 -8.84
CA ALA A 161 -5.21 -19.59 -8.10
C ALA A 161 -3.90 -20.12 -7.47
N PRO A 162 -2.86 -19.27 -7.37
CA PRO A 162 -1.55 -19.67 -6.84
C PRO A 162 -1.62 -20.00 -5.33
N PRO A 163 -0.63 -20.75 -4.81
CA PRO A 163 -0.56 -21.10 -3.39
C PRO A 163 -0.25 -19.87 -2.49
N GLU A 164 -0.35 -20.04 -1.17
CA GLU A 164 -0.16 -18.98 -0.16
C GLU A 164 1.22 -18.30 -0.17
N TRP A 165 2.20 -18.83 -0.90
CA TRP A 165 3.53 -18.24 -1.03
C TRP A 165 3.63 -17.20 -2.17
N ALA A 166 2.58 -17.03 -2.97
CA ALA A 166 2.48 -15.90 -3.88
C ALA A 166 2.42 -14.58 -3.09
N ALA A 167 2.90 -13.51 -3.71
CA ALA A 167 2.72 -12.18 -3.17
C ALA A 167 1.22 -11.87 -2.99
N GLU A 168 0.92 -10.99 -2.05
CA GLU A 168 -0.44 -10.50 -1.87
C GLU A 168 -0.96 -9.91 -3.19
N GLU A 169 -2.23 -10.17 -3.51
CA GLU A 169 -2.82 -9.91 -4.83
C GLU A 169 -2.61 -8.47 -5.31
N ALA A 170 -2.64 -7.48 -4.41
CA ALA A 170 -2.46 -6.07 -4.74
C ALA A 170 -1.08 -5.78 -5.36
N PHE A 171 -0.04 -6.59 -5.08
CA PHE A 171 1.27 -6.41 -5.71
C PHE A 171 1.22 -6.63 -7.21
N SER A 172 0.44 -7.61 -7.67
CA SER A 172 0.37 -7.98 -9.08
C SER A 172 -0.80 -7.29 -9.79
N VAL A 173 -1.95 -7.10 -9.14
CA VAL A 173 -3.14 -6.44 -9.73
C VAL A 173 -2.87 -5.00 -10.18
N TYR A 174 -2.08 -4.24 -9.43
CA TYR A 174 -1.85 -2.81 -9.72
C TYR A 174 -0.55 -2.53 -10.47
N ASP A 175 0.44 -3.42 -10.42
CA ASP A 175 1.76 -3.21 -11.04
C ASP A 175 1.92 -3.98 -12.35
N HIS A 176 1.65 -5.30 -12.34
CA HIS A 176 1.88 -6.19 -13.48
C HIS A 176 0.82 -7.30 -13.59
N PRO A 177 -0.46 -6.96 -13.81
CA PRO A 177 -1.53 -7.95 -13.82
C PRO A 177 -1.33 -8.94 -14.98
N PRO A 178 -1.46 -10.25 -14.73
CA PRO A 178 -1.48 -11.22 -15.80
C PRO A 178 -2.73 -11.06 -16.66
N VAL A 179 -2.55 -11.17 -17.98
CA VAL A 179 -3.61 -11.05 -18.99
C VAL A 179 -3.75 -12.36 -19.75
N TRP A 180 -4.98 -12.83 -19.92
CA TRP A 180 -5.32 -14.00 -20.73
C TRP A 180 -6.33 -13.63 -21.81
N ILE A 181 -6.03 -13.99 -23.07
CA ILE A 181 -6.90 -13.78 -24.22
C ILE A 181 -7.30 -15.14 -24.78
N PHE A 182 -8.60 -15.41 -24.75
CA PHE A 182 -9.16 -16.63 -25.31
C PHE A 182 -9.92 -16.35 -26.60
N ARG A 183 -9.78 -17.23 -27.59
CA ARG A 183 -10.51 -17.16 -28.86
C ARG A 183 -11.57 -18.26 -28.92
N LYS A 184 -12.77 -17.92 -29.38
CA LYS A 184 -13.82 -18.90 -29.68
C LYS A 184 -13.38 -19.80 -30.85
N THR A 185 -13.48 -21.11 -30.66
CA THR A 185 -13.16 -22.10 -31.69
C THR A 185 -14.42 -22.71 -32.30
N ALA A 186 -14.25 -23.49 -33.36
CA ALA A 186 -15.34 -24.29 -33.94
C ALA A 186 -15.88 -25.37 -32.99
N ALA A 187 -15.18 -25.66 -31.88
CA ALA A 187 -15.63 -26.62 -30.87
C ALA A 187 -16.69 -26.04 -29.91
N TYR A 188 -16.86 -24.71 -29.89
CA TYR A 188 -17.89 -24.04 -29.10
C TYR A 188 -19.29 -24.48 -29.54
N SER A 189 -20.16 -24.72 -28.56
CA SER A 189 -21.57 -25.05 -28.77
C SER A 189 -22.38 -24.51 -27.62
N HIS A 190 -23.44 -23.78 -27.94
CA HIS A 190 -24.41 -23.29 -26.96
C HIS A 190 -24.92 -24.43 -26.07
N ASP A 191 -25.31 -25.56 -26.66
CA ASP A 191 -25.85 -26.71 -25.92
C ASP A 191 -24.85 -27.29 -24.91
N LYS A 192 -23.57 -27.36 -25.28
CA LYS A 192 -22.51 -27.82 -24.36
C LYS A 192 -22.28 -26.83 -23.23
N ALA A 193 -22.23 -25.54 -23.53
CA ALA A 193 -22.09 -24.50 -22.51
C ALA A 193 -23.32 -24.49 -21.57
N ALA A 194 -24.53 -24.60 -22.11
CA ALA A 194 -25.77 -24.68 -21.36
C ALA A 194 -25.84 -25.95 -20.50
N GLN A 195 -25.36 -27.09 -21.00
CA GLN A 195 -25.26 -28.33 -20.23
C GLN A 195 -24.24 -28.20 -19.08
N LEU A 196 -23.05 -27.63 -19.35
CA LEU A 196 -22.01 -27.41 -18.36
C LEU A 196 -22.53 -26.50 -17.23
N LEU A 197 -22.98 -25.29 -17.58
CA LEU A 197 -23.42 -24.29 -16.61
C LEU A 197 -24.76 -24.69 -15.96
N GLY A 198 -25.63 -25.39 -16.69
CA GLY A 198 -26.92 -25.90 -16.19
C GLY A 198 -26.78 -27.11 -15.27
N SER A 199 -25.64 -27.81 -15.27
CA SER A 199 -25.35 -28.87 -14.30
C SER A 199 -25.10 -28.34 -12.88
N ILE A 200 -24.83 -27.03 -12.76
CA ILE A 200 -24.60 -26.36 -11.47
C ILE A 200 -25.94 -25.96 -10.87
N ASN A 201 -26.20 -26.43 -9.65
CA ASN A 201 -27.42 -26.08 -8.92
C ASN A 201 -27.37 -24.61 -8.44
N LEU A 202 -28.06 -23.72 -9.14
CA LEU A 202 -28.16 -22.30 -8.79
C LEU A 202 -29.34 -21.93 -7.88
N ALA A 203 -30.04 -22.92 -7.32
CA ALA A 203 -30.98 -22.68 -6.21
C ALA A 203 -30.28 -22.64 -4.83
N GLN A 204 -28.97 -22.95 -4.80
CA GLN A 204 -28.14 -23.05 -3.60
C GLN A 204 -26.98 -22.04 -3.46
N PRO A 205 -26.66 -21.14 -4.41
CA PRO A 205 -25.69 -20.08 -4.18
C PRO A 205 -26.06 -19.28 -2.94
N ILE A 206 -25.19 -19.35 -1.94
CA ILE A 206 -25.41 -18.66 -0.68
C ILE A 206 -24.75 -17.31 -0.80
N VAL A 207 -25.56 -16.30 -1.05
CA VAL A 207 -25.15 -14.89 -0.94
C VAL A 207 -25.25 -14.53 0.51
N MET A 208 -24.20 -14.87 1.23
CA MET A 208 -24.14 -14.53 2.64
C MET A 208 -23.84 -13.05 2.77
N ASN A 209 -24.79 -12.28 3.30
CA ASN A 209 -24.43 -10.98 3.84
C ASN A 209 -23.42 -11.18 4.99
N PRO A 210 -22.68 -10.14 5.44
CA PRO A 210 -21.70 -10.32 6.50
C PRO A 210 -22.23 -11.07 7.74
N LEU A 211 -23.49 -10.89 8.13
CA LEU A 211 -24.12 -11.62 9.24
C LEU A 211 -24.35 -13.11 8.94
N GLU A 212 -24.70 -13.48 7.70
CA GLU A 212 -24.87 -14.88 7.27
C GLU A 212 -23.51 -15.57 7.04
N ALA A 213 -22.49 -14.83 6.59
CA ALA A 213 -21.12 -15.36 6.39
C ALA A 213 -20.46 -15.63 7.76
N THR A 214 -20.83 -14.79 8.71
CA THR A 214 -20.65 -14.94 10.16
C THR A 214 -21.50 -16.11 10.73
N GLN A 215 -22.23 -16.88 9.93
CA GLN A 215 -22.82 -18.18 10.30
C GLN A 215 -22.08 -19.39 9.70
N ALA A 216 -20.82 -19.23 9.27
CA ALA A 216 -19.82 -20.31 9.30
C ALA A 216 -19.92 -21.10 10.65
N PRO A 217 -19.38 -22.31 10.84
CA PRO A 217 -19.71 -23.12 12.04
C PRO A 217 -19.55 -22.42 13.41
N ASN A 218 -18.80 -21.32 13.49
CA ASN A 218 -18.74 -20.37 14.61
C ASN A 218 -18.91 -18.89 14.19
N GLY A 219 -19.48 -18.57 13.03
CA GLY A 219 -18.86 -17.61 12.12
C GLY A 219 -18.36 -16.28 12.68
N LEU A 220 -17.07 -16.07 12.42
CA LEU A 220 -16.20 -15.04 12.98
C LEU A 220 -16.15 -14.98 14.52
N LEU A 221 -16.93 -15.78 15.25
CA LEU A 221 -16.81 -15.92 16.69
C LEU A 221 -15.54 -16.71 17.02
N LEU A 222 -14.83 -16.23 18.03
CA LEU A 222 -13.77 -16.97 18.67
C LEU A 222 -14.34 -18.27 19.27
N PRO A 223 -13.60 -19.40 19.19
CA PRO A 223 -13.86 -20.57 20.01
C PRO A 223 -14.06 -20.20 21.50
N ALA A 224 -14.87 -20.98 22.21
CA ALA A 224 -15.27 -20.62 23.58
C ALA A 224 -14.06 -20.46 24.52
N ASP A 225 -13.05 -21.31 24.38
CA ASP A 225 -11.78 -21.26 25.10
C ASP A 225 -10.93 -20.04 24.74
N GLU A 226 -10.83 -19.70 23.46
CA GLU A 226 -10.17 -18.47 23.01
C GLU A 226 -10.90 -17.22 23.55
N TRP A 227 -12.24 -17.20 23.48
CA TRP A 227 -13.04 -16.12 24.03
C TRP A 227 -12.86 -15.96 25.54
N GLN A 228 -12.82 -17.08 26.29
CA GLN A 228 -12.49 -17.04 27.71
C GLN A 228 -11.08 -16.50 27.94
N THR A 229 -10.10 -16.91 27.13
CA THR A 229 -8.72 -16.41 27.19
C THR A 229 -8.67 -14.90 26.98
N GLN A 230 -9.38 -14.36 25.98
CA GLN A 230 -9.46 -12.92 25.74
C GLN A 230 -10.13 -12.14 26.89
N ARG A 231 -11.09 -12.76 27.58
CA ARG A 231 -11.77 -12.17 28.76
C ARG A 231 -10.95 -12.27 30.04
N ALA A 232 -10.09 -13.28 30.15
CA ALA A 232 -9.25 -13.50 31.33
C ALA A 232 -8.12 -12.48 31.48
N ASN A 233 -7.75 -11.76 30.40
CA ASN A 233 -6.62 -10.82 30.34
C ASN A 233 -6.80 -9.49 31.12
N GLY A 234 -7.56 -9.53 32.22
CA GLY A 234 -7.77 -8.38 33.09
C GLY A 234 -8.59 -7.25 32.46
N THR A 235 -8.78 -6.19 33.25
CA THR A 235 -9.42 -4.95 32.80
C THR A 235 -8.38 -4.04 32.17
N PHE A 236 -8.85 -3.11 31.35
CA PHE A 236 -8.00 -2.09 30.73
C PHE A 236 -7.20 -1.28 31.75
N SER A 237 -7.81 -0.93 32.89
CA SER A 237 -7.15 -0.24 34.01
C SER A 237 -6.08 -1.06 34.74
N ARG A 238 -6.06 -2.39 34.57
CA ARG A 238 -4.97 -3.25 35.07
C ARG A 238 -3.84 -3.37 34.05
N LEU A 239 -4.18 -3.40 32.76
CA LEU A 239 -3.20 -3.47 31.67
C LEU A 239 -2.44 -2.15 31.51
N PHE A 240 -3.11 -1.03 31.74
CA PHE A 240 -2.55 0.32 31.63
C PHE A 240 -2.63 1.01 32.98
N ALA A 241 -1.51 1.54 33.46
CA ALA A 241 -1.43 2.19 34.75
C ALA A 241 -2.09 3.57 34.72
N VAL A 242 -3.43 3.64 34.74
CA VAL A 242 -4.23 4.88 34.56
C VAL A 242 -3.76 5.99 35.51
N ASP A 243 -3.49 5.66 36.77
CA ASP A 243 -3.01 6.60 37.79
C ASP A 243 -1.47 6.71 37.84
N GLY A 244 -0.78 6.04 36.91
CA GLY A 244 0.66 6.06 36.80
C GLY A 244 1.20 7.41 36.29
N PRO A 245 2.46 7.76 36.61
CA PRO A 245 3.01 9.08 36.33
C PRO A 245 3.04 9.43 34.84
N LEU A 246 3.21 8.45 33.95
CA LEU A 246 3.16 8.68 32.51
C LEU A 246 1.76 9.04 32.03
N ASN A 247 0.71 8.43 32.60
CA ASN A 247 -0.66 8.66 32.18
C ASN A 247 -1.28 9.92 32.81
N GLN A 248 -0.74 10.36 33.95
CA GLN A 248 -1.13 11.61 34.61
C GLN A 248 -0.38 12.84 34.10
N ASN A 249 0.74 12.65 33.39
CA ASN A 249 1.55 13.75 32.85
C ASN A 249 1.89 13.50 31.37
N PRO A 250 1.10 14.05 30.43
CA PRO A 250 1.32 13.87 28.99
C PRO A 250 2.70 14.33 28.51
N THR A 251 3.25 15.40 29.11
CA THR A 251 4.60 15.89 28.78
C THR A 251 5.67 14.88 29.20
N LEU A 252 5.56 14.32 30.40
CA LEU A 252 6.45 13.26 30.86
C LEU A 252 6.34 12.01 29.98
N ALA A 253 5.12 11.61 29.59
CA ALA A 253 4.92 10.51 28.66
C ALA A 253 5.58 10.77 27.31
N ALA A 254 5.44 11.95 26.73
CA ALA A 254 6.09 12.29 25.46
C ALA A 254 7.62 12.21 25.55
N VAL A 255 8.21 12.72 26.64
CA VAL A 255 9.67 12.64 26.87
C VAL A 255 10.11 11.19 27.04
N VAL A 256 9.44 10.42 27.91
CA VAL A 256 9.80 9.01 28.18
C VAL A 256 9.59 8.14 26.94
N TRP A 257 8.54 8.42 26.16
CA TRP A 257 8.27 7.75 24.89
C TRP A 257 9.44 7.94 23.91
N TRP A 258 9.87 9.18 23.70
CA TRP A 258 10.98 9.46 22.80
C TRP A 258 12.31 8.89 23.30
N LEU A 259 12.58 8.96 24.61
CA LEU A 259 13.76 8.33 25.20
C LEU A 259 13.74 6.81 25.01
N ALA A 260 12.58 6.16 25.13
CA ALA A 260 12.42 4.74 24.85
C ALA A 260 12.71 4.41 23.38
N VAL A 261 12.23 5.22 22.44
CA VAL A 261 12.54 5.09 21.01
C VAL A 261 14.04 5.17 20.75
N VAL A 262 14.73 6.15 21.33
CA VAL A 262 16.19 6.31 21.20
C VAL A 262 16.93 5.13 21.82
N ALA A 263 16.53 4.70 23.01
CA ALA A 263 17.13 3.56 23.70
C ALA A 263 16.97 2.26 22.90
N LEU A 264 15.78 2.00 22.35
CA LEU A 264 15.53 0.85 21.48
C LEU A 264 16.33 0.93 20.18
N GLY A 265 16.46 2.13 19.60
CA GLY A 265 17.32 2.36 18.43
C GLY A 265 18.78 2.00 18.71
N TRP A 266 19.36 2.45 19.83
CA TRP A 266 20.71 2.08 20.24
C TRP A 266 20.85 0.59 20.58
N LEU A 267 19.82 0.00 21.20
CA LEU A 267 19.79 -1.43 21.48
C LEU A 267 19.83 -2.25 20.20
N ALA A 268 19.11 -1.86 19.14
CA ALA A 268 19.11 -2.54 17.85
C ALA A 268 20.28 -2.13 16.94
N PHE A 269 21.02 -1.06 17.27
CA PHE A 269 22.06 -0.52 16.40
C PHE A 269 23.16 -1.54 16.02
N PRO A 270 23.67 -2.41 16.91
CA PRO A 270 24.63 -3.45 16.50
C PRO A 270 24.07 -4.42 15.45
N ILE A 271 22.77 -4.73 15.48
CA ILE A 271 22.11 -5.53 14.45
C ILE A 271 22.03 -4.72 13.14
N ALA A 272 21.52 -3.49 13.21
CA ALA A 272 21.45 -2.60 12.06
C ALA A 272 22.82 -2.40 11.39
N PHE A 273 23.89 -2.26 12.19
CA PHE A 273 25.26 -2.07 11.72
C PHE A 273 25.75 -3.22 10.82
N VAL A 274 25.29 -4.44 11.09
CA VAL A 274 25.63 -5.64 10.32
C VAL A 274 24.69 -5.81 9.13
N VAL A 275 23.39 -5.63 9.32
CA VAL A 275 22.36 -5.78 8.27
C VAL A 275 22.54 -4.73 7.18
N PHE A 276 22.75 -3.47 7.57
CA PHE A 276 22.92 -2.32 6.67
C PHE A 276 24.40 -1.99 6.42
N ARG A 277 25.25 -3.02 6.33
CA ARG A 277 26.72 -2.84 6.23
C ARG A 277 27.18 -2.09 4.98
N GLY A 278 26.37 -2.05 3.92
CA GLY A 278 26.64 -1.31 2.68
C GLY A 278 26.29 0.18 2.79
N LEU A 279 25.45 0.57 3.76
CA LEU A 279 25.13 1.98 4.00
C LEU A 279 26.28 2.71 4.71
N PRO A 280 26.70 3.89 4.22
CA PRO A 280 27.62 4.78 4.95
C PRO A 280 27.21 5.08 6.40
N ASP A 281 25.91 5.28 6.66
CA ASP A 281 25.37 5.55 8.00
C ASP A 281 25.15 4.29 8.87
N ARG A 282 25.42 3.09 8.30
CA ARG A 282 25.25 1.79 8.95
C ARG A 282 23.82 1.52 9.45
N GLY A 283 22.82 2.19 8.86
CA GLY A 283 21.42 2.07 9.22
C GLY A 283 21.07 2.67 10.59
N TYR A 284 21.84 3.63 11.11
CA TYR A 284 21.60 4.21 12.44
C TYR A 284 20.21 4.84 12.57
N ALA A 285 19.76 5.58 11.54
CA ALA A 285 18.43 6.17 11.52
C ALA A 285 17.33 5.07 11.52
N LEU A 286 17.56 3.99 10.77
CA LEU A 286 16.62 2.88 10.58
C LEU A 286 16.56 1.92 11.78
N ALA A 287 17.58 1.94 12.66
CA ALA A 287 17.69 1.01 13.79
C ALA A 287 16.47 1.07 14.74
N ARG A 288 15.86 2.24 14.93
CA ARG A 288 14.66 2.42 15.78
C ARG A 288 13.39 1.77 15.18
N ILE A 289 13.29 1.78 13.86
CA ILE A 289 12.21 1.12 13.11
C ILE A 289 12.42 -0.40 13.20
N LEU A 290 13.66 -0.85 12.96
CA LEU A 290 14.05 -2.26 13.09
C LEU A 290 13.78 -2.80 14.50
N ALA A 291 14.09 -2.03 15.54
CA ALA A 291 13.88 -2.41 16.93
C ALA A 291 12.41 -2.72 17.22
N LEU A 292 11.51 -1.81 16.84
CA LEU A 292 10.08 -1.99 17.04
C LEU A 292 9.54 -3.14 16.18
N LEU A 293 10.01 -3.28 14.95
CA LEU A 293 9.61 -4.38 14.07
C LEU A 293 9.98 -5.74 14.68
N PHE A 294 11.21 -5.87 15.19
CA PHE A 294 11.65 -7.11 15.82
C PHE A 294 10.79 -7.45 17.05
N ILE A 295 10.59 -6.48 17.95
CA ILE A 295 9.83 -6.69 19.19
C ILE A 295 8.36 -7.01 18.89
N SER A 296 7.73 -6.27 17.99
CA SER A 296 6.33 -6.47 17.64
C SER A 296 6.12 -7.78 16.89
N TYR A 297 6.99 -8.10 15.93
CA TYR A 297 6.90 -9.33 15.16
C TYR A 297 7.11 -10.55 16.05
N PHE A 298 8.10 -10.51 16.96
CA PHE A 298 8.32 -11.57 17.95
C PHE A 298 7.07 -11.80 18.82
N GLY A 299 6.52 -10.73 19.39
CA GLY A 299 5.35 -10.81 20.25
C GLY A 299 4.07 -11.21 19.52
N TRP A 300 3.91 -10.77 18.26
CA TRP A 300 2.80 -11.17 17.40
C TRP A 300 2.89 -12.64 17.02
N LEU A 301 4.03 -13.07 16.46
CA LEU A 301 4.23 -14.42 15.96
C LEU A 301 3.98 -15.49 17.03
N LEU A 302 4.55 -15.29 18.23
CA LEU A 302 4.36 -16.25 19.33
C LEU A 302 2.93 -16.27 19.86
N ALA A 303 2.20 -15.16 19.79
CA ALA A 303 0.81 -15.09 20.20
C ALA A 303 -0.18 -15.57 19.13
N SER A 304 0.20 -15.53 17.85
CA SER A 304 -0.57 -16.10 16.73
C SER A 304 -0.46 -17.62 16.65
N TYR A 305 0.62 -18.20 17.19
CA TYR A 305 0.83 -19.66 17.28
C TYR A 305 0.54 -20.22 18.67
N ASP A 306 -0.06 -19.44 19.58
CA ASP A 306 -0.36 -19.82 20.96
C ASP A 306 0.85 -20.34 21.77
N VAL A 307 2.06 -19.92 21.40
CA VAL A 307 3.30 -20.29 22.10
C VAL A 307 3.50 -19.44 23.35
N LEU A 308 3.33 -18.12 23.23
CA LEU A 308 3.36 -17.18 24.35
C LEU A 308 2.28 -16.11 24.17
N PRO A 309 1.59 -15.70 25.25
CA PRO A 309 0.54 -14.69 25.14
C PRO A 309 1.13 -13.32 24.81
N HIS A 310 0.39 -12.51 24.05
CA HIS A 310 0.71 -11.11 23.77
C HIS A 310 0.61 -10.27 25.05
N THR A 311 1.68 -10.25 25.84
CA THR A 311 1.76 -9.55 27.13
C THR A 311 2.99 -8.65 27.17
N ARG A 312 3.04 -7.74 28.15
CA ARG A 312 4.24 -6.94 28.42
C ARG A 312 5.45 -7.83 28.69
N GLY A 313 5.28 -8.97 29.36
CA GLY A 313 6.36 -9.94 29.62
C GLY A 313 6.95 -10.53 28.34
N THR A 314 6.09 -10.93 27.39
CA THR A 314 6.53 -11.47 26.09
C THR A 314 7.26 -10.41 25.26
N LEU A 315 6.79 -9.16 25.27
CA LEU A 315 7.49 -8.06 24.57
C LEU A 315 8.84 -7.72 25.24
N LEU A 316 8.93 -7.80 26.57
CA LEU A 316 10.19 -7.64 27.30
C LEU A 316 11.15 -8.79 26.98
N LEU A 317 10.66 -10.03 26.86
CA LEU A 317 11.45 -11.18 26.41
C LEU A 317 11.99 -10.95 24.99
N GLY A 318 11.16 -10.49 24.05
CA GLY A 318 11.61 -10.12 22.71
C GLY A 318 12.67 -9.02 22.72
N THR A 319 12.49 -8.00 23.57
CA THR A 319 13.47 -6.92 23.77
C THR A 319 14.79 -7.47 24.34
N LEU A 320 14.73 -8.40 25.30
CA LEU A 320 15.90 -9.05 25.89
C LEU A 320 16.64 -9.89 24.85
N LEU A 321 15.93 -10.70 24.06
CA LEU A 321 16.53 -11.52 23.00
C LEU A 321 17.22 -10.65 21.95
N MET A 322 16.57 -9.57 21.51
CA MET A 322 17.20 -8.57 20.64
C MET A 322 18.46 -8.00 21.28
N GLY A 323 18.40 -7.64 22.56
CA GLY A 323 19.55 -7.13 23.32
C GLY A 323 20.70 -8.14 23.41
N LEU A 324 20.42 -9.43 23.59
CA LEU A 324 21.43 -10.49 23.60
C LEU A 324 22.10 -10.66 22.24
N VAL A 325 21.32 -10.65 21.15
CA VAL A 325 21.85 -10.68 19.78
C VAL A 325 22.72 -9.44 19.52
N SER A 326 22.21 -8.25 19.86
CA SER A 326 22.96 -7.00 19.74
C SER A 326 24.24 -7.00 20.57
N LEU A 327 24.22 -7.55 21.78
CA LEU A 327 25.40 -7.66 22.63
C LEU A 327 26.44 -8.61 22.01
N ALA A 328 26.02 -9.77 21.49
CA ALA A 328 26.91 -10.70 20.81
C ALA A 328 27.58 -10.05 19.59
N LEU A 329 26.80 -9.33 18.77
CA LEU A 329 27.32 -8.58 17.62
C LEU A 329 28.24 -7.44 18.04
N PHE A 330 27.87 -6.70 19.09
CA PHE A 330 28.71 -5.65 19.65
C PHE A 330 30.05 -6.21 20.14
N VAL A 331 30.07 -7.30 20.91
CA VAL A 331 31.32 -7.91 21.40
C VAL A 331 32.22 -8.35 20.24
N ARG A 332 31.62 -8.96 19.21
CA ARG A 332 32.32 -9.40 17.99
C ARG A 332 32.91 -8.22 17.19
N HIS A 333 32.18 -7.11 17.10
CA HIS A 333 32.53 -5.97 16.24
C HIS A 333 32.93 -4.68 17.01
N ARG A 334 33.19 -4.77 18.32
CA ARG A 334 33.35 -3.62 19.25
C ARG A 334 34.33 -2.56 18.79
N ARG A 335 35.48 -2.97 18.23
CA ARG A 335 36.53 -2.04 17.77
C ARG A 335 36.05 -1.22 16.57
N VAL A 336 35.39 -1.88 15.62
CA VAL A 336 34.88 -1.25 14.40
C VAL A 336 33.69 -0.36 14.72
N LEU A 337 32.75 -0.84 15.55
CA LEU A 337 31.58 -0.09 15.95
C LEU A 337 31.96 1.16 16.77
N ALA A 338 32.84 1.03 17.78
CA ALA A 338 33.29 2.17 18.56
C ALA A 338 34.06 3.21 17.72
N ALA A 339 34.92 2.74 16.80
CA ALA A 339 35.61 3.64 15.87
C ALA A 339 34.63 4.36 14.94
N TRP A 340 33.63 3.66 14.43
CA TRP A 340 32.59 4.26 13.59
C TRP A 340 31.76 5.29 14.35
N VAL A 341 31.31 4.97 15.58
CA VAL A 341 30.56 5.92 16.42
C VAL A 341 31.39 7.17 16.68
N GLY A 342 32.66 7.03 17.07
CA GLY A 342 33.56 8.16 17.29
C GLY A 342 33.78 9.03 16.04
N ALA A 343 33.84 8.41 14.86
CA ALA A 343 34.00 9.12 13.59
C ALA A 343 32.71 9.81 13.11
N ASN A 344 31.54 9.26 13.46
CA ASN A 344 30.23 9.66 12.93
C ASN A 344 29.31 10.35 13.96
N LEU A 345 29.84 10.82 15.10
CA LEU A 345 29.07 11.57 16.10
C LEU A 345 28.30 12.75 15.51
N GLY A 346 28.85 13.42 14.49
CA GLY A 346 28.16 14.50 13.78
C GLY A 346 26.91 14.02 13.03
N THR A 347 27.01 12.91 12.30
CA THR A 347 25.87 12.29 11.60
C THR A 347 24.82 11.81 12.59
N ILE A 348 25.25 11.15 13.67
CA ILE A 348 24.36 10.72 14.76
C ILE A 348 23.61 11.90 15.35
N ALA A 349 24.31 12.99 15.68
CA ALA A 349 23.69 14.20 16.23
C ALA A 349 22.69 14.83 15.27
N VAL A 350 22.96 14.84 13.96
CA VAL A 350 22.02 15.35 12.96
C VAL A 350 20.76 14.47 12.88
N VAL A 351 20.92 13.14 12.87
CA VAL A 351 19.78 12.21 12.85
C VAL A 351 18.93 12.36 14.11
N GLU A 352 19.54 12.45 15.29
CA GLU A 352 18.80 12.64 16.53
C GLU A 352 18.12 14.01 16.61
N ALA A 353 18.81 15.08 16.20
CA ALA A 353 18.23 16.41 16.15
C ALA A 353 17.05 16.48 15.18
N LEU A 354 17.16 15.87 14.00
CA LEU A 354 16.08 15.77 13.02
C LEU A 354 14.91 14.96 13.58
N GLY A 355 15.19 13.80 14.17
CA GLY A 355 14.16 12.93 14.76
C GLY A 355 13.36 13.65 15.85
N VAL A 356 14.05 14.32 16.78
CA VAL A 356 13.43 15.14 17.83
C VAL A 356 12.64 16.30 17.24
N LEU A 357 13.21 17.02 16.26
CA LEU A 357 12.55 18.16 15.62
C LEU A 357 11.23 17.75 14.97
N LEU A 358 11.22 16.67 14.20
CA LEU A 358 10.01 16.16 13.54
C LEU A 358 8.99 15.66 14.58
N TYR A 359 9.45 14.97 15.62
CA TYR A 359 8.61 14.52 16.72
C TYR A 359 7.92 15.71 17.44
N LEU A 360 8.69 16.74 17.79
CA LEU A 360 8.16 17.94 18.46
C LEU A 360 7.27 18.78 17.54
N LEU A 361 7.63 18.90 16.25
CA LEU A 361 6.80 19.58 15.25
C LEU A 361 5.42 18.93 15.17
N MET A 362 5.38 17.60 15.08
CA MET A 362 4.12 16.88 14.97
C MET A 362 3.34 16.87 16.29
N ILE A 363 4.00 16.86 17.46
CA ILE A 363 3.34 17.15 18.74
C ILE A 363 2.68 18.54 18.70
N GLY A 364 3.40 19.55 18.22
CA GLY A 364 2.86 20.91 18.09
C GLY A 364 1.59 20.97 17.23
N ILE A 365 1.56 20.22 16.12
CA ILE A 365 0.37 20.07 15.28
C ILE A 365 -0.76 19.36 16.05
N ARG A 366 -0.46 18.24 16.72
CA ARG A 366 -1.45 17.47 17.49
C ARG A 366 -2.00 18.23 18.69
N LEU A 367 -1.26 19.14 19.30
CA LEU A 367 -1.78 20.00 20.37
C LEU A 367 -2.91 20.92 19.88
N GLY A 368 -2.96 21.25 18.58
CA GLY A 368 -4.05 22.03 17.98
C GLY A 368 -5.33 21.23 17.73
N ASN A 369 -5.23 19.91 17.61
CA ASN A 369 -6.37 19.01 17.46
C ASN A 369 -6.02 17.62 18.04
N PRO A 370 -6.00 17.47 19.38
CA PRO A 370 -5.62 16.20 20.02
C PRO A 370 -6.74 15.16 20.00
N ASP A 371 -7.96 15.57 19.65
CA ASP A 371 -9.14 14.73 19.69
C ASP A 371 -9.03 13.58 18.69
N LEU A 372 -9.57 12.43 19.09
CA LEU A 372 -9.63 11.20 18.29
C LEU A 372 -11.00 11.06 17.59
N TRP A 373 -11.69 12.18 17.44
CA TRP A 373 -12.95 12.35 16.74
C TRP A 373 -13.11 13.83 16.35
N ASP A 374 -13.64 14.08 15.17
CA ASP A 374 -14.07 15.40 14.70
C ASP A 374 -15.05 15.23 13.51
N VAL A 375 -15.99 16.15 13.32
CA VAL A 375 -17.02 16.00 12.26
C VAL A 375 -16.43 16.18 10.85
N ILE A 376 -15.40 17.02 10.71
CA ILE A 376 -14.78 17.38 9.43
C ILE A 376 -13.45 16.65 9.25
N TRP A 377 -12.71 16.40 10.34
CA TRP A 377 -11.35 15.86 10.36
C TRP A 377 -11.21 14.56 11.18
N GLY A 378 -12.32 13.99 11.64
CA GLY A 378 -12.31 12.83 12.53
C GLY A 378 -12.09 11.52 11.81
N GLY A 379 -12.57 11.42 10.57
CA GLY A 379 -12.34 10.27 9.71
C GLY A 379 -12.62 8.95 10.38
N GLU A 380 -11.66 8.04 10.24
CA GLU A 380 -11.73 6.68 10.77
C GLU A 380 -11.06 6.52 12.14
N LYS A 381 -10.61 7.62 12.78
CA LYS A 381 -9.93 7.57 14.10
C LYS A 381 -10.68 6.78 15.18
N PRO A 382 -12.03 6.84 15.30
CA PRO A 382 -12.74 6.01 16.27
C PRO A 382 -12.63 4.51 15.96
N MET A 383 -12.67 4.13 14.68
CA MET A 383 -12.46 2.74 14.25
C MET A 383 -11.04 2.32 14.60
N ASP A 384 -10.03 3.13 14.25
CA ASP A 384 -8.63 2.83 14.54
C ASP A 384 -8.38 2.71 16.03
N LEU A 385 -8.94 3.59 16.86
CA LEU A 385 -8.80 3.53 18.31
C LEU A 385 -9.46 2.26 18.84
N ALA A 386 -10.61 1.87 18.31
CA ALA A 386 -11.28 0.63 18.69
C ALA A 386 -10.41 -0.60 18.35
N TYR A 387 -9.87 -0.69 17.12
CA TYR A 387 -8.98 -1.78 16.73
C TYR A 387 -7.67 -1.78 17.50
N PHE A 388 -7.07 -0.61 17.70
CA PHE A 388 -5.86 -0.43 18.48
C PHE A 388 -6.03 -0.90 19.93
N THR A 389 -7.13 -0.51 20.58
CA THR A 389 -7.43 -0.96 21.95
C THR A 389 -7.74 -2.45 22.01
N ALA A 390 -8.43 -3.00 21.02
CA ALA A 390 -8.70 -4.44 20.93
C ALA A 390 -7.43 -5.27 20.75
N VAL A 391 -6.54 -4.87 19.84
CA VAL A 391 -5.22 -5.49 19.64
C VAL A 391 -4.39 -5.44 20.92
N LEU A 392 -4.34 -4.28 21.56
CA LEU A 392 -3.59 -4.11 22.81
C LEU A 392 -4.11 -4.97 23.96
N LYS A 393 -5.42 -5.18 24.06
CA LYS A 393 -6.03 -6.03 25.08
C LYS A 393 -5.99 -7.52 24.71
N SER A 394 -5.82 -7.87 23.44
CA SER A 394 -5.83 -9.27 23.01
C SER A 394 -4.62 -10.04 23.56
N THR A 395 -4.86 -11.30 23.93
CA THR A 395 -3.88 -12.24 24.50
C THR A 395 -3.29 -13.13 23.43
N THR A 396 -4.12 -13.59 22.51
CA THR A 396 -3.75 -14.38 21.33
C THR A 396 -4.28 -13.65 20.09
N PHE A 397 -3.80 -14.05 18.92
CA PHE A 397 -4.23 -13.48 17.65
C PHE A 397 -4.91 -14.56 16.78
N PRO A 398 -5.96 -14.22 15.99
CA PRO A 398 -6.48 -12.87 15.70
C PRO A 398 -7.12 -12.17 16.92
N PRO A 399 -7.10 -10.82 16.96
CA PRO A 399 -7.62 -10.08 18.11
C PRO A 399 -9.15 -10.15 18.13
N TYR A 400 -9.76 -9.97 19.31
CA TYR A 400 -11.22 -9.90 19.40
C TYR A 400 -11.77 -8.67 18.66
N ASP A 401 -12.97 -8.78 18.11
CA ASP A 401 -13.66 -7.68 17.44
C ASP A 401 -14.32 -6.74 18.46
N PRO A 402 -14.01 -5.42 18.45
CA PRO A 402 -14.59 -4.48 19.41
C PRO A 402 -16.08 -4.16 19.15
N TRP A 403 -16.61 -4.49 17.97
CA TRP A 403 -17.95 -4.15 17.49
C TRP A 403 -18.84 -5.39 17.36
N PHE A 404 -18.23 -6.58 17.25
CA PHE A 404 -18.92 -7.86 17.17
C PHE A 404 -18.57 -8.76 18.37
N ALA A 405 -19.46 -8.78 19.36
CA ALA A 405 -19.20 -9.45 20.64
C ALA A 405 -18.93 -10.96 20.48
N GLY A 406 -17.80 -11.42 21.02
CA GLY A 406 -17.32 -12.80 20.86
C GLY A 406 -16.62 -13.05 19.51
N GLY A 407 -16.65 -12.08 18.59
CA GLY A 407 -15.99 -12.11 17.30
C GLY A 407 -14.48 -11.89 17.34
N TYR A 408 -13.80 -12.15 16.22
CA TYR A 408 -12.45 -11.70 15.94
C TYR A 408 -12.41 -10.72 14.75
N ILE A 409 -11.41 -9.85 14.72
CA ILE A 409 -11.21 -8.87 13.64
C ILE A 409 -10.81 -9.62 12.36
N ASN A 410 -11.68 -9.58 11.35
CA ASN A 410 -11.38 -10.05 9.99
C ASN A 410 -10.93 -8.87 9.09
N TYR A 411 -9.87 -8.20 9.52
CA TYR A 411 -9.29 -7.02 8.88
C TYR A 411 -7.78 -6.99 9.13
N TYR A 412 -7.03 -6.20 8.36
CA TYR A 412 -5.59 -6.07 8.62
C TYR A 412 -5.37 -5.38 9.98
N TYR A 413 -4.62 -6.04 10.89
CA TYR A 413 -4.43 -5.53 12.26
C TYR A 413 -2.97 -5.46 12.71
N TYR A 414 -2.03 -6.04 11.95
CA TYR A 414 -0.61 -6.10 12.36
C TYR A 414 0.00 -4.71 12.60
N GLY A 415 -0.41 -3.70 11.83
CA GLY A 415 0.03 -2.31 12.04
C GLY A 415 -0.22 -1.82 13.46
N PHE A 416 -1.38 -2.15 14.05
CA PHE A 416 -1.71 -1.83 15.43
C PHE A 416 -0.84 -2.59 16.44
N VAL A 417 -0.39 -3.82 16.11
CA VAL A 417 0.55 -4.58 16.94
C VAL A 417 1.94 -3.92 16.93
N TYR A 418 2.38 -3.46 15.76
CA TYR A 418 3.64 -2.75 15.58
C TYR A 418 3.70 -1.48 16.45
N VAL A 419 2.74 -0.57 16.31
CA VAL A 419 2.72 0.66 17.11
C VAL A 419 2.30 0.43 18.57
N GLY A 420 1.50 -0.61 18.83
CA GLY A 420 1.02 -0.96 20.16
C GLY A 420 2.07 -1.61 21.06
N SER A 421 3.12 -2.19 20.48
CA SER A 421 4.17 -2.84 21.25
C SER A 421 4.86 -1.88 22.23
N LEU A 422 5.16 -0.64 21.79
CA LEU A 422 5.75 0.38 22.67
C LEU A 422 4.74 0.87 23.72
N THR A 423 3.48 1.07 23.32
CA THR A 423 2.37 1.42 24.22
C THR A 423 2.25 0.44 25.38
N LYS A 424 2.25 -0.86 25.07
CA LYS A 424 2.12 -1.95 26.05
C LYS A 424 3.38 -2.11 26.90
N LEU A 425 4.58 -1.91 26.33
CA LEU A 425 5.84 -1.91 27.06
C LEU A 425 5.93 -0.78 28.09
N LEU A 426 5.43 0.41 27.76
CA LEU A 426 5.44 1.57 28.66
C LEU A 426 4.21 1.64 29.58
N GLY A 427 3.14 0.89 29.27
CA GLY A 427 1.89 0.90 30.03
C GLY A 427 1.13 2.23 29.90
N ILE A 428 1.26 2.90 28.75
CA ILE A 428 0.62 4.18 28.46
C ILE A 428 -0.80 3.94 27.96
N MET A 429 -1.74 4.77 28.41
CA MET A 429 -3.14 4.73 28.00
C MET A 429 -3.26 4.90 26.48
N PRO A 430 -4.01 4.04 25.78
CA PRO A 430 -4.10 4.08 24.32
C PRO A 430 -4.52 5.41 23.71
N THR A 431 -5.38 6.19 24.35
CA THR A 431 -5.76 7.54 23.88
C THR A 431 -4.58 8.51 23.87
N LEU A 432 -3.73 8.47 24.89
CA LEU A 432 -2.48 9.24 24.95
C LEU A 432 -1.45 8.65 23.98
N ALA A 433 -1.29 7.33 23.97
CA ALA A 433 -0.34 6.66 23.09
C ALA A 433 -0.63 6.91 21.61
N TYR A 434 -1.89 6.93 21.18
CA TYR A 434 -2.30 7.27 19.81
C TYR A 434 -1.71 8.63 19.40
N ASN A 435 -1.84 9.63 20.28
CA ASN A 435 -1.28 10.98 20.07
C ASN A 435 0.26 11.05 20.16
N LEU A 436 0.94 10.02 20.68
CA LEU A 436 2.40 9.89 20.67
C LEU A 436 2.93 9.03 19.52
N ILE A 437 2.10 8.11 19.01
CA ILE A 437 2.39 7.26 17.85
C ILE A 437 2.44 8.10 16.57
N LEU A 438 1.47 9.01 16.36
CA LEU A 438 1.47 9.85 15.14
C LEU A 438 2.78 10.65 14.99
N PRO A 439 3.26 11.38 16.03
CA PRO A 439 4.57 12.05 15.97
C PRO A 439 5.76 11.10 15.83
N MET A 440 5.70 9.92 16.46
CA MET A 440 6.76 8.91 16.33
C MET A 440 6.87 8.42 14.88
N LEU A 441 5.75 8.07 14.24
CA LEU A 441 5.72 7.61 12.85
C LEU A 441 6.12 8.72 11.88
N PHE A 442 5.71 9.97 12.13
CA PHE A 442 6.14 11.14 11.35
C PHE A 442 7.66 11.31 11.41
N SER A 443 8.23 11.19 12.61
CA SER A 443 9.68 11.24 12.83
C SER A 443 10.40 10.06 12.16
N PHE A 444 9.86 8.84 12.25
CA PHE A 444 10.44 7.67 11.59
C PHE A 444 10.43 7.79 10.07
N PHE A 445 9.33 8.27 9.50
CA PHE A 445 9.21 8.50 8.08
C PHE A 445 10.26 9.52 7.61
N GLY A 446 10.32 10.69 8.26
CA GLY A 446 11.31 11.71 7.88
C GLY A 446 12.76 11.28 8.10
N ALA A 447 13.08 10.62 9.22
CA ALA A 447 14.43 10.09 9.47
C ALA A 447 14.81 8.96 8.51
N GLY A 448 13.86 8.12 8.10
CA GLY A 448 14.07 7.09 7.08
C GLY A 448 14.35 7.71 5.71
N VAL A 449 13.55 8.70 5.26
CA VAL A 449 13.80 9.44 4.01
C VAL A 449 15.17 10.11 4.03
N TYR A 450 15.51 10.78 5.14
CA TYR A 450 16.84 11.35 5.36
C TYR A 450 17.93 10.30 5.17
N SER A 451 17.78 9.13 5.79
CA SER A 451 18.75 8.03 5.71
C SER A 451 18.98 7.56 4.27
N LEU A 452 17.91 7.32 3.51
CA LEU A 452 18.05 6.82 2.14
C LEU A 452 18.80 7.83 1.27
N ALA A 453 18.38 9.10 1.28
CA ALA A 453 19.01 10.16 0.51
C ALA A 453 20.45 10.44 0.98
N TYR A 454 20.70 10.46 2.29
CA TYR A 454 22.04 10.61 2.86
C TYR A 454 22.97 9.52 2.34
N ASN A 455 22.54 8.25 2.40
CA ASN A 455 23.38 7.11 2.02
C ASN A 455 23.67 7.07 0.53
N LEU A 456 22.67 7.33 -0.33
CA LEU A 456 22.86 7.40 -1.77
C LEU A 456 23.85 8.50 -2.18
N ILE A 457 23.79 9.67 -1.53
CA ILE A 457 24.73 10.75 -1.82
C ILE A 457 26.10 10.44 -1.23
N ALA A 458 26.17 10.01 0.03
CA ALA A 458 27.42 9.75 0.72
C ALA A 458 28.24 8.64 0.04
N ALA A 459 27.59 7.60 -0.49
CA ALA A 459 28.26 6.52 -1.22
C ALA A 459 28.92 6.98 -2.52
N ASN A 460 28.38 8.04 -3.14
CA ASN A 460 28.88 8.59 -4.40
C ASN A 460 29.88 9.75 -4.23
N LEU A 461 30.19 10.15 -3.00
CA LEU A 461 31.19 11.19 -2.77
C LEU A 461 32.60 10.61 -3.02
N PRO A 462 33.47 11.32 -3.77
CA PRO A 462 34.84 10.89 -3.96
C PRO A 462 35.50 10.67 -2.61
N SER A 463 35.91 9.43 -2.35
CA SER A 463 36.69 9.10 -1.16
C SER A 463 37.97 9.93 -1.20
N ARG A 464 38.03 11.01 -0.41
CA ARG A 464 39.26 11.79 -0.17
C ARG A 464 40.41 10.92 0.40
N ALA A 465 40.15 9.65 0.67
CA ALA A 465 41.09 8.64 1.16
C ALA A 465 41.81 7.83 0.06
N ALA A 466 41.46 7.95 -1.23
CA ALA A 466 42.17 7.21 -2.30
C ALA A 466 43.55 7.80 -2.67
N GLY A 467 43.92 8.97 -2.10
CA GLY A 467 45.21 9.63 -2.33
C GLY A 467 46.18 9.63 -1.13
N ALA A 468 45.89 8.90 -0.05
CA ALA A 468 46.67 9.00 1.19
C ALA A 468 47.11 7.64 1.78
N ILE A 469 47.48 6.67 0.92
CA ILE A 469 48.23 5.47 1.33
C ILE A 469 49.74 5.78 1.36
N SER A 470 50.14 6.91 1.93
CA SER A 470 51.56 7.23 2.05
C SER A 470 51.99 7.95 3.33
N ASN A 471 51.12 8.11 4.34
CA ASN A 471 51.61 8.48 5.68
C ASN A 471 50.72 7.91 6.78
N LEU A 472 51.18 6.80 7.34
CA LEU A 472 50.83 6.34 8.68
C LEU A 472 51.32 7.38 9.69
N GLN A 473 50.50 7.58 10.73
CA GLN A 473 50.75 8.39 11.93
C GLN A 473 50.47 9.90 11.77
N THR A 474 49.66 10.41 12.71
CA THR A 474 49.38 11.83 13.02
C THR A 474 48.27 12.55 12.25
N ARG A 475 47.01 12.29 12.61
CA ARG A 475 46.11 13.28 13.26
C ARG A 475 44.69 12.73 13.40
N ALA A 476 44.15 12.87 14.59
CA ALA A 476 42.73 12.86 14.84
C ALA A 476 42.03 13.95 14.00
N SER A 477 41.49 13.57 12.85
CA SER A 477 40.46 14.32 12.10
C SER A 477 39.10 13.73 12.51
N ARG A 478 38.60 13.98 13.72
CA ARG A 478 37.58 15.00 14.02
C ARG A 478 36.57 15.19 12.89
N PHE A 479 35.39 14.59 13.06
CA PHE A 479 34.10 14.95 12.42
C PHE A 479 34.14 15.20 10.91
N THR A 480 34.19 14.15 10.10
CA THR A 480 33.85 14.29 8.67
C THR A 480 32.34 14.36 8.50
N LEU A 481 31.77 15.57 8.61
CA LEU A 481 30.41 15.81 8.14
C LEU A 481 30.40 15.76 6.60
N HIS A 482 29.69 14.80 6.04
CA HIS A 482 29.36 14.76 4.62
C HIS A 482 28.29 15.82 4.31
N ARG A 483 28.70 17.11 4.34
CA ARG A 483 27.80 18.27 4.12
C ARG A 483 26.83 18.10 2.94
N PRO A 484 27.25 17.66 1.73
CA PRO A 484 26.31 17.45 0.63
C PRO A 484 25.30 16.33 0.91
N ALA A 485 25.71 15.24 1.58
CA ALA A 485 24.80 14.16 1.97
C ALA A 485 23.80 14.61 3.04
N ILE A 486 24.25 15.41 4.02
CA ILE A 486 23.38 16.01 5.03
C ILE A 486 22.36 16.94 4.38
N ALA A 487 22.82 17.84 3.50
CA ALA A 487 21.95 18.76 2.79
C ALA A 487 20.92 18.00 1.92
N GLY A 488 21.37 17.00 1.16
CA GLY A 488 20.47 16.19 0.35
C GLY A 488 19.46 15.39 1.18
N GLY A 489 19.88 14.83 2.32
CA GLY A 489 18.97 14.18 3.27
C GLY A 489 17.90 15.14 3.81
N LEU A 490 18.29 16.36 4.19
CA LEU A 490 17.36 17.38 4.69
C LEU A 490 16.41 17.90 3.60
N VAL A 491 16.89 18.07 2.38
CA VAL A 491 16.07 18.44 1.22
C VAL A 491 15.07 17.34 0.90
N ALA A 492 15.51 16.08 0.82
CA ALA A 492 14.63 14.94 0.58
C ALA A 492 13.54 14.82 1.66
N THR A 493 13.92 15.00 2.94
CA THR A 493 12.97 14.99 4.06
C THR A 493 11.96 16.12 3.94
N THR A 494 12.40 17.35 3.68
CA THR A 494 11.50 18.51 3.49
C THR A 494 10.53 18.26 2.34
N LEU A 495 11.01 17.75 1.21
CA LEU A 495 10.19 17.47 0.04
C LEU A 495 9.15 16.38 0.34
N ALA A 496 9.57 15.25 0.91
CA ALA A 496 8.68 14.12 1.18
C ALA A 496 7.66 14.40 2.30
N VAL A 497 8.11 15.07 3.36
CA VAL A 497 7.32 15.28 4.58
C VAL A 497 6.44 16.51 4.50
N LEU A 498 6.88 17.61 3.86
CA LEU A 498 6.15 18.89 3.88
C LEU A 498 5.57 19.29 2.51
N LEU A 499 6.24 18.92 1.41
CA LEU A 499 5.90 19.40 0.06
C LEU A 499 5.43 18.28 -0.89
N GLY A 500 5.04 17.12 -0.34
CA GLY A 500 4.95 15.86 -1.10
C GLY A 500 4.03 15.85 -2.31
N ASN A 501 2.92 16.61 -2.31
CA ASN A 501 1.99 16.64 -3.45
C ASN A 501 1.80 18.01 -4.11
N LEU A 502 2.41 19.07 -3.55
CA LEU A 502 2.30 20.48 -3.96
C LEU A 502 0.88 21.05 -4.14
N ALA A 503 -0.18 20.25 -4.02
CA ALA A 503 -1.58 20.66 -4.26
C ALA A 503 -2.03 21.73 -3.28
N GLN A 504 -1.49 21.73 -2.05
CA GLN A 504 -1.75 22.76 -1.05
C GLN A 504 -1.34 24.17 -1.54
N VAL A 505 -0.29 24.28 -2.36
CA VAL A 505 0.09 25.55 -2.99
C VAL A 505 -1.00 26.01 -3.96
N GLY A 506 -1.59 25.09 -4.72
CA GLY A 506 -2.74 25.36 -5.57
C GLY A 506 -3.95 25.85 -4.78
N VAL A 507 -4.27 25.22 -3.64
CA VAL A 507 -5.37 25.66 -2.75
C VAL A 507 -5.12 27.08 -2.22
N LEU A 508 -3.89 27.39 -1.79
CA LEU A 508 -3.49 28.72 -1.34
C LEU A 508 -3.65 29.77 -2.45
N LEU A 509 -3.11 29.49 -3.64
CA LEU A 509 -3.21 30.39 -4.80
C LEU A 509 -4.65 30.58 -5.26
N GLN A 510 -5.48 29.55 -5.18
CA GLN A 510 -6.90 29.65 -5.50
C GLN A 510 -7.65 30.50 -4.47
N ALA A 511 -7.36 30.35 -3.18
CA ALA A 511 -7.94 31.20 -2.13
C ALA A 511 -7.53 32.67 -2.32
N TRP A 512 -6.27 32.93 -2.68
CA TRP A 512 -5.76 34.26 -3.01
C TRP A 512 -6.46 34.83 -4.24
N SER A 513 -6.52 34.09 -5.34
CA SER A 513 -7.20 34.52 -6.57
C SER A 513 -8.68 34.86 -6.33
N LYS A 514 -9.41 34.01 -5.59
CA LYS A 514 -10.82 34.25 -5.23
C LYS A 514 -11.04 35.49 -4.35
N ALA A 515 -10.08 35.86 -3.51
CA ALA A 515 -10.14 37.06 -2.68
C ALA A 515 -9.76 38.34 -3.44
N GLY A 516 -9.09 38.18 -4.58
CA GLY A 516 -8.63 39.27 -5.43
C GLY A 516 -9.76 40.00 -6.14
N ASN A 517 -9.57 41.28 -6.44
CA ASN A 517 -10.49 42.06 -7.23
C ASN A 517 -10.61 41.46 -8.65
N PRO A 518 -11.79 40.97 -9.07
CA PRO A 518 -11.97 40.36 -10.39
C PRO A 518 -11.61 41.29 -11.55
N ALA A 519 -11.74 42.60 -11.38
CA ALA A 519 -11.38 43.58 -12.41
C ALA A 519 -9.87 43.59 -12.75
N LEU A 520 -9.03 43.06 -11.86
CA LEU A 520 -7.59 42.92 -12.15
C LEU A 520 -7.30 41.74 -13.08
N ALA A 521 -8.20 40.75 -13.19
CA ALA A 521 -8.01 39.58 -14.05
C ALA A 521 -7.95 39.94 -15.54
N ASP A 522 -8.58 41.05 -15.93
CA ASP A 522 -8.69 41.51 -17.32
C ASP A 522 -7.42 42.23 -17.83
N VAL A 523 -6.42 42.45 -16.99
CA VAL A 523 -5.15 43.07 -17.42
C VAL A 523 -4.38 42.10 -18.32
N PRO A 524 -3.99 42.48 -19.55
CA PRO A 524 -3.27 41.59 -20.45
C PRO A 524 -1.96 41.08 -19.84
N LEU A 525 -1.66 39.80 -20.05
CA LEU A 525 -0.45 39.08 -19.62
C LEU A 525 -0.25 38.90 -18.10
N VAL A 526 -0.67 39.85 -17.27
CA VAL A 526 -0.40 39.88 -15.83
C VAL A 526 -1.66 39.85 -14.96
N GLY A 527 -2.86 39.92 -15.54
CA GLY A 527 -4.11 40.05 -14.81
C GLY A 527 -4.37 38.97 -13.75
N PRO A 528 -4.28 37.67 -14.09
CA PRO A 528 -4.44 36.59 -13.11
C PRO A 528 -3.44 36.68 -11.95
N LEU A 529 -2.20 37.10 -12.24
CA LEU A 529 -1.17 37.31 -11.22
C LEU A 529 -1.52 38.51 -10.32
N MET A 530 -1.94 39.64 -10.92
CA MET A 530 -2.34 40.84 -10.18
C MET A 530 -3.55 40.58 -9.28
N GLN A 531 -4.57 39.88 -9.78
CA GLN A 531 -5.72 39.46 -8.98
C GLN A 531 -5.27 38.59 -7.80
N THR A 532 -4.43 37.58 -8.05
CA THR A 532 -3.95 36.67 -7.01
C THR A 532 -3.13 37.41 -5.94
N LEU A 533 -2.25 38.32 -6.34
CA LEU A 533 -1.44 39.13 -5.41
C LEU A 533 -2.32 40.09 -4.59
N ASP A 534 -3.28 40.77 -5.21
CA ASP A 534 -4.25 41.64 -4.53
C ASP A 534 -5.03 40.87 -3.46
N GLY A 535 -5.55 39.68 -3.80
CA GLY A 535 -6.24 38.83 -2.84
C GLY A 535 -5.32 38.31 -1.75
N GLY A 536 -4.07 37.94 -2.07
CA GLY A 536 -3.06 37.58 -1.09
C GLY A 536 -2.80 38.68 -0.06
N ILE A 537 -2.66 39.93 -0.51
CA ILE A 537 -2.50 41.09 0.37
C ILE A 537 -3.72 41.25 1.29
N LYS A 538 -4.93 41.11 0.76
CA LYS A 538 -6.17 41.20 1.56
C LYS A 538 -6.26 40.12 2.63
N LEU A 539 -5.95 38.86 2.27
CA LEU A 539 -5.97 37.74 3.21
C LEU A 539 -4.91 37.91 4.30
N LEU A 540 -3.69 38.29 3.93
CA LEU A 540 -2.62 38.60 4.89
C LEU A 540 -2.97 39.82 5.77
N GLY A 541 -3.77 40.75 5.26
CA GLY A 541 -4.34 41.88 6.00
C GLY A 541 -5.50 41.53 6.93
N GLY A 542 -5.86 40.24 7.05
CA GLY A 542 -6.90 39.75 7.97
C GLY A 542 -8.28 39.53 7.32
N THR A 543 -8.40 39.68 6.00
CA THR A 543 -9.66 39.33 5.31
C THR A 543 -9.86 37.81 5.39
N PRO A 544 -11.05 37.32 5.80
CA PRO A 544 -11.33 35.89 5.79
C PRO A 544 -11.21 35.31 4.39
N ALA A 545 -10.65 34.11 4.28
CA ALA A 545 -10.52 33.46 2.99
C ALA A 545 -11.88 33.02 2.43
N PRO A 546 -12.14 33.26 1.14
CA PRO A 546 -13.41 32.91 0.49
C PRO A 546 -13.45 31.43 0.09
N ILE A 547 -13.03 30.55 1.00
CA ILE A 547 -13.12 29.09 0.85
C ILE A 547 -13.64 28.47 2.14
N TYR A 548 -14.36 27.35 2.02
CA TYR A 548 -14.91 26.66 3.18
C TYR A 548 -13.77 26.18 4.10
N PRO A 549 -13.89 26.25 5.44
CA PRO A 549 -12.80 25.86 6.34
C PRO A 549 -12.25 24.44 6.09
N GLY A 550 -13.10 23.48 5.71
CA GLY A 550 -12.65 22.13 5.36
C GLY A 550 -11.89 22.05 4.03
N ASP A 551 -12.07 23.00 3.11
CA ASP A 551 -11.43 23.00 1.80
C ASP A 551 -9.93 23.27 1.88
N TRP A 552 -9.48 23.96 2.94
CA TRP A 552 -8.06 24.12 3.26
C TRP A 552 -7.33 22.79 3.44
N PHE A 553 -8.08 21.74 3.78
CA PHE A 553 -7.60 20.41 4.04
C PHE A 553 -7.96 19.44 2.89
N TRP A 554 -9.24 19.37 2.53
CA TRP A 554 -9.75 18.35 1.61
C TRP A 554 -9.38 18.58 0.14
N LEU A 555 -9.33 19.83 -0.34
CA LEU A 555 -9.06 20.08 -1.77
C LEU A 555 -7.68 19.59 -2.20
N ALA A 556 -6.68 19.66 -1.32
CA ALA A 556 -5.33 19.20 -1.64
C ALA A 556 -5.25 17.68 -1.85
N SER A 557 -6.20 16.91 -1.33
CA SER A 557 -6.28 15.46 -1.58
C SER A 557 -6.97 15.13 -2.92
N ARG A 558 -7.58 16.10 -3.61
CA ARG A 558 -8.29 15.87 -4.88
C ARG A 558 -7.37 16.12 -6.07
N ALA A 559 -6.30 15.33 -6.15
CA ALA A 559 -5.26 15.50 -7.17
C ALA A 559 -5.66 14.99 -8.57
N ILE A 560 -6.71 14.16 -8.65
CA ILE A 560 -7.19 13.53 -9.88
C ILE A 560 -8.54 14.15 -10.28
N ASN A 561 -8.64 14.63 -11.51
CA ASN A 561 -9.90 15.09 -12.09
C ASN A 561 -10.77 13.89 -12.45
N VAL A 562 -12.06 13.96 -12.13
CA VAL A 562 -13.05 12.92 -12.43
C VAL A 562 -14.14 13.46 -13.34
N ASN A 563 -14.84 12.55 -14.03
CA ASN A 563 -15.94 12.95 -14.90
C ASN A 563 -17.14 13.47 -14.08
N PRO A 564 -18.02 14.31 -14.68
CA PRO A 564 -19.25 14.73 -14.01
C PRO A 564 -20.09 13.52 -13.56
N GLY A 565 -20.42 13.48 -12.26
CA GLY A 565 -21.19 12.40 -11.65
C GLY A 565 -20.36 11.32 -10.95
N GLU A 566 -19.03 11.33 -11.14
CA GLU A 566 -18.11 10.45 -10.39
C GLU A 566 -17.74 11.07 -9.04
N THR A 567 -17.53 10.22 -8.03
CA THR A 567 -17.03 10.67 -6.71
C THR A 567 -15.54 10.97 -6.82
N GLN A 568 -15.11 12.18 -6.44
CA GLN A 568 -13.69 12.53 -6.48
C GLN A 568 -12.87 11.67 -5.49
N PRO A 569 -11.79 11.01 -5.95
CA PRO A 569 -10.97 10.17 -5.11
C PRO A 569 -10.14 10.99 -4.13
N ILE A 570 -9.84 10.39 -2.98
CA ILE A 570 -8.91 10.94 -1.99
C ILE A 570 -7.51 10.44 -2.32
N THR A 571 -6.61 11.35 -2.68
CA THR A 571 -5.19 11.08 -2.81
C THR A 571 -4.49 11.45 -1.52
N GLU A 572 -4.13 10.43 -0.76
CA GLU A 572 -3.35 10.60 0.45
C GLU A 572 -1.86 10.70 0.16
N PHE A 573 -1.25 11.77 0.65
CA PHE A 573 0.19 12.01 0.60
C PHE A 573 0.70 12.17 2.03
N PRO A 574 2.00 11.94 2.30
CA PRO A 574 2.49 11.77 3.67
C PRO A 574 2.01 12.85 4.65
N PHE A 575 2.19 14.13 4.32
CA PHE A 575 1.76 15.21 5.19
C PHE A 575 0.25 15.21 5.46
N PHE A 576 -0.57 14.96 4.43
CA PHE A 576 -2.02 14.86 4.58
C PHE A 576 -2.40 13.72 5.52
N THR A 577 -1.86 12.52 5.32
CA THR A 577 -2.13 11.37 6.18
C THR A 577 -1.77 11.67 7.64
N PHE A 578 -0.60 12.26 7.90
CA PHE A 578 -0.22 12.61 9.27
C PHE A 578 -1.11 13.71 9.87
N LEU A 579 -1.48 14.72 9.09
CA LEU A 579 -2.38 15.80 9.52
C LEU A 579 -3.79 15.29 9.77
N TYR A 580 -4.29 14.40 8.90
CA TYR A 580 -5.54 13.68 9.06
C TYR A 580 -5.49 12.89 10.36
N GLY A 581 -4.42 12.14 10.56
CA GLY A 581 -4.06 11.53 11.85
C GLY A 581 -4.91 10.33 12.22
N ASP A 582 -5.45 9.62 11.24
CA ASP A 582 -5.92 8.26 11.40
C ASP A 582 -4.72 7.29 11.38
N LEU A 583 -4.80 6.21 12.16
CA LEU A 583 -3.75 5.20 12.28
C LEU A 583 -3.96 4.11 11.24
N HIS A 584 -4.20 4.53 10.01
CA HIS A 584 -4.49 3.64 8.90
C HIS A 584 -3.24 2.86 8.47
N ALA A 585 -3.43 1.69 7.85
CA ALA A 585 -2.32 0.77 7.60
C ALA A 585 -1.22 1.36 6.68
N HIS A 586 -1.59 2.14 5.66
CA HIS A 586 -0.58 2.77 4.80
C HIS A 586 0.31 3.75 5.58
N MET A 587 -0.24 4.49 6.55
CA MET A 587 0.55 5.39 7.39
C MET A 587 1.58 4.62 8.22
N ILE A 588 1.15 3.52 8.84
CA ILE A 588 2.02 2.67 9.68
C ILE A 588 3.06 1.95 8.82
N ALA A 589 2.72 1.61 7.57
CA ALA A 589 3.62 0.94 6.64
C ALA A 589 4.77 1.85 6.15
N LEU A 590 4.59 3.17 6.10
CA LEU A 590 5.60 4.11 5.57
C LEU A 590 7.02 3.90 6.15
N PRO A 591 7.25 3.87 7.49
CA PRO A 591 8.56 3.55 8.04
C PRO A 591 9.10 2.15 7.67
N LEU A 592 8.22 1.14 7.58
CA LEU A 592 8.60 -0.22 7.22
C LEU A 592 9.04 -0.31 5.76
N THR A 593 8.36 0.41 4.87
CA THR A 593 8.76 0.57 3.47
C THR A 593 10.15 1.20 3.38
N LEU A 594 10.43 2.25 4.15
CA LEU A 594 11.76 2.88 4.18
C LEU A 594 12.84 1.96 4.76
N LEU A 595 12.51 1.12 5.74
CA LEU A 595 13.40 0.10 6.27
C LEU A 595 13.77 -0.93 5.19
N ALA A 596 12.77 -1.42 4.44
CA ALA A 596 12.96 -2.35 3.34
C ALA A 596 13.78 -1.73 2.19
N LEU A 597 13.46 -0.49 1.78
CA LEU A 597 14.23 0.26 0.78
C LEU A 597 15.68 0.50 1.23
N GLY A 598 15.88 0.85 2.51
CA GLY A 598 17.22 1.01 3.08
C GLY A 598 18.02 -0.29 3.05
N TRP A 599 17.35 -1.43 3.23
CA TRP A 599 18.00 -2.74 3.13
C TRP A 599 18.36 -3.05 1.68
N ALA A 600 17.45 -2.82 0.73
CA ALA A 600 17.72 -2.99 -0.69
C ALA A 600 18.89 -2.11 -1.17
N ILE A 601 18.92 -0.83 -0.78
CA ILE A 601 20.05 0.07 -1.07
C ILE A 601 21.34 -0.45 -0.44
N SER A 602 21.29 -0.97 0.79
CA SER A 602 22.47 -1.56 1.44
C SER A 602 23.00 -2.81 0.73
N LEU A 603 22.18 -3.52 -0.03
CA LEU A 603 22.61 -4.68 -0.81
C LEU A 603 23.16 -4.26 -2.18
N ALA A 604 22.66 -3.15 -2.73
CA ALA A 604 23.10 -2.60 -4.01
C ALA A 604 24.43 -1.83 -3.93
N LEU A 605 24.69 -1.17 -2.79
CA LEU A 605 25.97 -0.52 -2.45
C LEU A 605 26.97 -1.54 -1.90
#